data_AF-A0A2G6D1W9-F1
#
_entry.id   AF-A0A2G6D1W9-F1
#
_cell.length_a   1.000
_cell.length_b   1.000
_cell.length_c   1.000
_cell.angle_alpha   90.00
_cell.angle_beta   90.00
_cell.angle_gamma   90.00
#
_symmetry.space_group_name_H-M   'P 1'
#
loop_
_entity.id
_entity.type
_entity.pdbx_description
1 polymer ?
#
loop_
_entity_poly.entity_id
_entity_poly.type
_entity_poly.pdbx_seq_one_letter_code
_entity_poly.pdbx_strand_id
1 'polypeptide(L)'
;MACNNREVCMHSPYSAFSSSSALYSGQSSRFGVAQGDTGAHWQYEVRPGDTLAKIAGKFGVTVEAIVQANPDIVNPELIYVGDTLSIPGQTRYTVEWGDTLSRVAAEFGLTVNDIVRANNLASPDRIQIGQELVLPATTDITRTRHAVPAPDAHGPDHASKFDTFADIIHQYGNEAAAVDLASGKKVVVSVRHDTSVHVNDGKGEYDDRIVVIWQDESGAKHVREFAGNTDPSGRYEDGGRYQVKEIEGVDVNNDGRNDLGRLAEGTYRFEKGRVLDRFTGYRATHDQVVERDSNHDGWFNSLDTQASGQTNAGMHIHPGGNTITGSAGCLTMKPDVFNEFMELMGEQPGLNNVLVGSDRLAA
;
A
#
# COMPACT_ATOMS: atom_id res chain seq x y z
N MET A 1 16.44 -46.17 10.68
CA MET A 1 15.02 -46.42 11.05
C MET A 1 14.87 -46.22 12.55
N ALA A 2 13.74 -45.64 12.98
CA ALA A 2 13.11 -45.70 14.32
C ALA A 2 13.92 -45.43 15.62
N CYS A 3 13.30 -44.67 16.53
CA CYS A 3 13.63 -44.58 17.96
C CYS A 3 12.81 -45.61 18.77
N ASN A 4 13.10 -45.84 20.08
CA ASN A 4 12.23 -45.37 21.19
C ASN A 4 12.68 -45.70 22.64
N ASN A 5 11.95 -45.10 23.61
CA ASN A 5 12.13 -45.03 25.08
C ASN A 5 11.68 -46.28 25.91
N ARG A 6 12.01 -46.27 27.25
CA ARG A 6 11.35 -46.83 28.49
C ARG A 6 12.39 -46.86 29.66
N GLU A 7 12.20 -47.06 30.99
CA GLU A 7 11.16 -46.94 32.08
C GLU A 7 11.88 -47.26 33.45
N VAL A 8 11.42 -47.02 34.70
CA VAL A 8 10.58 -45.97 35.35
C VAL A 8 10.59 -46.11 36.92
N CYS A 9 10.26 -45.04 37.67
CA CYS A 9 9.73 -44.97 39.07
C CYS A 9 10.57 -45.06 40.38
N MET A 10 10.01 -44.35 41.40
CA MET A 10 10.03 -44.44 42.90
C MET A 10 10.67 -43.21 43.63
N HIS A 11 9.99 -42.42 44.51
CA HIS A 11 9.21 -42.64 45.76
C HIS A 11 10.09 -42.90 47.02
N SER A 12 9.88 -42.35 48.25
CA SER A 12 8.79 -41.52 48.82
C SER A 12 9.27 -40.48 49.93
N PRO A 13 8.69 -40.23 51.15
CA PRO A 13 8.33 -38.84 51.56
C PRO A 13 8.81 -38.36 52.97
N TYR A 14 8.46 -37.12 53.39
CA TYR A 14 8.21 -36.71 54.80
C TYR A 14 7.37 -35.41 54.90
N SER A 15 6.90 -35.01 56.10
CA SER A 15 5.74 -34.12 56.30
C SER A 15 5.86 -32.98 57.34
N ALA A 16 5.36 -31.79 56.96
CA ALA A 16 4.64 -30.76 57.75
C ALA A 16 5.14 -30.24 59.13
N PHE A 17 5.27 -28.91 59.24
CA PHE A 17 4.85 -28.10 60.41
C PHE A 17 4.45 -26.66 59.98
N SER A 18 4.15 -25.74 60.91
CA SER A 18 3.15 -24.66 60.70
C SER A 18 3.64 -23.20 60.87
N SER A 19 2.86 -22.29 60.27
CA SER A 19 2.55 -20.89 60.65
C SER A 19 3.58 -19.74 60.46
N SER A 20 3.12 -18.72 59.71
CA SER A 20 3.52 -17.29 59.69
C SER A 20 4.96 -16.93 59.27
N SER A 21 5.20 -15.86 58.49
CA SER A 21 4.30 -14.82 57.94
C SER A 21 4.96 -14.05 56.78
N ALA A 22 4.19 -13.14 56.14
CA ALA A 22 4.60 -12.11 55.17
C ALA A 22 4.87 -12.54 53.70
N LEU A 23 3.84 -12.33 52.87
CA LEU A 23 3.88 -11.62 51.58
C LEU A 23 5.09 -11.86 50.64
N TYR A 24 4.93 -12.78 49.66
CA TYR A 24 4.82 -12.43 48.22
C TYR A 24 4.51 -13.66 47.35
N SER A 25 3.23 -14.03 47.25
CA SER A 25 2.74 -14.94 46.19
C SER A 25 2.39 -14.11 44.94
N GLY A 26 2.60 -14.57 43.71
CA GLY A 26 3.14 -15.85 43.24
C GLY A 26 2.90 -15.96 41.73
N GLN A 27 3.60 -16.87 41.04
CA GLN A 27 3.41 -17.11 39.59
C GLN A 27 1.97 -17.68 39.35
N SER A 28 1.29 -17.48 38.22
CA SER A 28 1.79 -17.82 36.89
C SER A 28 0.80 -17.51 35.74
N SER A 29 1.36 -16.96 34.64
CA SER A 29 1.01 -17.26 33.24
C SER A 29 -0.29 -16.74 32.57
N ARG A 30 -0.15 -16.52 31.26
CA ARG A 30 -1.12 -16.69 30.14
C ARG A 30 -2.18 -15.61 29.83
N PHE A 31 -2.04 -15.11 28.59
CA PHE A 31 -3.03 -14.47 27.70
C PHE A 31 -3.61 -13.10 28.08
N GLY A 32 -3.91 -12.32 27.02
CA GLY A 32 -4.73 -11.10 27.10
C GLY A 32 -3.96 -9.79 26.99
N VAL A 33 -3.44 -9.45 25.80
CA VAL A 33 -3.53 -8.05 25.37
C VAL A 33 -5.01 -7.83 25.05
N ALA A 34 -5.70 -7.02 25.85
CA ALA A 34 -7.11 -6.74 25.63
C ALA A 34 -7.29 -5.87 24.37
N GLN A 35 -8.40 -6.05 23.66
CA GLN A 35 -8.78 -5.15 22.58
C GLN A 35 -9.15 -3.78 23.16
N GLY A 36 -8.60 -2.70 22.58
CA GLY A 36 -9.01 -1.34 22.88
C GLY A 36 -7.87 -0.43 23.33
N ASP A 37 -7.24 0.25 22.35
CA ASP A 37 -6.71 1.59 22.55
C ASP A 37 -7.01 2.40 21.27
N THR A 38 -8.24 2.91 21.18
CA THR A 38 -8.67 3.85 20.14
C THR A 38 -8.23 5.26 20.55
N GLY A 39 -7.99 6.15 19.57
CA GLY A 39 -7.28 7.42 19.76
C GLY A 39 -7.69 8.22 21.01
N ALA A 40 -6.77 8.33 21.97
CA ALA A 40 -7.09 8.74 23.34
C ALA A 40 -7.72 10.14 23.46
N HIS A 41 -8.95 10.19 24.00
CA HIS A 41 -9.63 11.42 24.40
C HIS A 41 -9.20 11.85 25.83
N TRP A 42 -8.99 13.15 26.03
CA TRP A 42 -8.66 13.73 27.34
C TRP A 42 -9.89 14.37 27.97
N GLN A 43 -10.24 13.97 29.19
CA GLN A 43 -11.30 14.63 29.95
C GLN A 43 -10.77 15.92 30.60
N TYR A 44 -11.41 17.07 30.34
CA TYR A 44 -11.02 18.36 30.88
C TYR A 44 -12.17 19.10 31.57
N GLU A 45 -12.03 19.29 32.89
CA GLU A 45 -12.91 20.15 33.69
C GLU A 45 -12.63 21.64 33.42
N VAL A 46 -13.65 22.37 32.95
CA VAL A 46 -13.60 23.80 32.60
C VAL A 46 -13.42 24.66 33.85
N ARG A 47 -12.45 25.60 33.81
CA ARG A 47 -12.03 26.39 34.97
C ARG A 47 -12.45 27.87 34.86
N PRO A 48 -12.48 28.63 35.98
CA PRO A 48 -12.82 30.05 35.95
C PRO A 48 -11.93 30.84 34.98
N GLY A 49 -12.55 31.43 33.96
CA GLY A 49 -11.86 32.22 32.94
C GLY A 49 -11.34 31.44 31.73
N ASP A 50 -11.59 30.12 31.63
CA ASP A 50 -11.41 29.38 30.38
C ASP A 50 -12.41 29.84 29.30
N THR A 51 -12.09 29.55 28.04
CA THR A 51 -12.99 29.62 26.88
C THR A 51 -12.62 28.47 25.95
N LEU A 52 -13.52 28.01 25.06
CA LEU A 52 -13.16 26.95 24.11
C LEU A 52 -11.89 27.28 23.30
N ALA A 53 -11.67 28.55 22.92
CA ALA A 53 -10.45 28.98 22.23
C ALA A 53 -9.16 28.85 23.08
N LYS A 54 -9.23 29.10 24.40
CA LYS A 54 -8.09 28.90 25.32
C LYS A 54 -7.82 27.42 25.57
N ILE A 55 -8.88 26.62 25.72
CA ILE A 55 -8.78 25.16 25.90
C ILE A 55 -8.21 24.53 24.62
N ALA A 56 -8.72 24.91 23.45
CA ALA A 56 -8.23 24.51 22.15
C ALA A 56 -6.71 24.78 22.00
N GLY A 57 -6.28 26.03 22.17
CA GLY A 57 -4.86 26.40 22.10
C GLY A 57 -3.97 25.72 23.15
N LYS A 58 -4.51 25.33 24.31
CA LYS A 58 -3.80 24.59 25.37
C LYS A 58 -3.60 23.10 25.04
N PHE A 59 -4.54 22.49 24.32
CA PHE A 59 -4.49 21.08 23.93
C PHE A 59 -4.07 20.84 22.46
N GLY A 60 -3.81 21.91 21.69
CA GLY A 60 -3.41 21.85 20.28
C GLY A 60 -4.57 21.67 19.29
N VAL A 61 -5.79 21.43 19.78
CA VAL A 61 -7.00 21.19 18.97
C VAL A 61 -7.61 22.48 18.44
N THR A 62 -8.55 22.35 17.49
CA THR A 62 -9.42 23.46 17.06
C THR A 62 -10.64 23.57 17.98
N VAL A 63 -11.27 24.76 18.03
CA VAL A 63 -12.56 24.94 18.74
C VAL A 63 -13.62 24.01 18.16
N GLU A 64 -13.68 23.91 16.83
CA GLU A 64 -14.59 23.02 16.11
C GLU A 64 -14.43 21.56 16.55
N ALA A 65 -13.20 21.05 16.68
CA ALA A 65 -12.97 19.67 17.13
C ALA A 65 -13.47 19.42 18.56
N ILE A 66 -13.38 20.40 19.47
CA ILE A 66 -13.97 20.27 20.81
C ILE A 66 -15.51 20.25 20.72
N VAL A 67 -16.12 21.08 19.87
CA VAL A 67 -17.58 21.09 19.69
C VAL A 67 -18.08 19.76 19.12
N GLN A 68 -17.44 19.23 18.07
CA GLN A 68 -17.81 17.94 17.48
C GLN A 68 -17.62 16.77 18.46
N ALA A 69 -16.59 16.81 19.32
CA ALA A 69 -16.37 15.81 20.37
C ALA A 69 -17.30 15.93 21.60
N ASN A 70 -18.09 17.02 21.69
CA ASN A 70 -19.03 17.28 22.79
C ASN A 70 -20.38 17.75 22.20
N PRO A 71 -21.16 16.84 21.57
CA PRO A 71 -22.40 17.20 20.86
C PRO A 71 -23.49 17.83 21.75
N ASP A 72 -23.35 17.71 23.08
CA ASP A 72 -24.23 18.38 24.05
C ASP A 72 -23.96 19.91 24.19
N ILE A 73 -22.89 20.45 23.58
CA ILE A 73 -22.61 21.89 23.56
C ILE A 73 -23.55 22.59 22.56
N VAL A 74 -24.70 23.02 23.06
CA VAL A 74 -25.72 23.75 22.26
C VAL A 74 -25.25 25.16 21.82
N ASN A 75 -24.29 25.77 22.54
CA ASN A 75 -23.67 27.03 22.14
C ASN A 75 -22.15 27.05 22.42
N PRO A 76 -21.29 26.98 21.38
CA PRO A 76 -19.83 27.02 21.52
C PRO A 76 -19.26 28.27 22.22
N GLU A 77 -19.99 29.39 22.28
CA GLU A 77 -19.54 30.59 23.00
C GLU A 77 -19.76 30.52 24.52
N LEU A 78 -20.50 29.50 25.01
CA LEU A 78 -21.01 29.46 26.38
C LEU A 78 -20.77 28.09 27.05
N ILE A 79 -19.60 27.96 27.69
CA ILE A 79 -19.24 26.85 28.59
C ILE A 79 -19.26 27.31 30.05
N TYR A 80 -19.57 26.42 30.98
CA TYR A 80 -19.68 26.70 32.41
C TYR A 80 -18.53 26.08 33.21
N VAL A 81 -18.18 26.71 34.34
CA VAL A 81 -17.15 26.18 35.25
C VAL A 81 -17.63 24.90 35.90
N GLY A 82 -16.84 23.83 35.82
CA GLY A 82 -17.21 22.48 36.26
C GLY A 82 -17.77 21.57 35.16
N ASP A 83 -18.06 22.10 33.96
CA ASP A 83 -18.36 21.26 32.80
C ASP A 83 -17.14 20.37 32.49
N THR A 84 -17.37 19.09 32.20
CA THR A 84 -16.30 18.17 31.76
C THR A 84 -16.37 17.99 30.26
N LEU A 85 -15.33 18.40 29.56
CA LEU A 85 -15.22 18.32 28.10
C LEU A 85 -14.35 17.13 27.69
N SER A 86 -14.87 16.33 26.75
CA SER A 86 -14.11 15.37 25.96
C SER A 86 -13.24 16.13 24.95
N ILE A 87 -11.96 16.32 25.25
CA ILE A 87 -11.01 16.90 24.30
C ILE A 87 -10.50 15.77 23.40
N PRO A 88 -10.72 15.83 22.07
CA PRO A 88 -10.28 14.78 21.17
C PRO A 88 -8.75 14.70 21.15
N GLY A 89 -8.23 13.48 21.02
CA GLY A 89 -6.82 13.27 20.73
C GLY A 89 -6.42 13.87 19.38
N GLN A 90 -5.12 14.07 19.19
CA GLN A 90 -4.54 14.40 17.90
C GLN A 90 -3.47 13.37 17.55
N THR A 91 -3.64 12.72 16.40
CA THR A 91 -2.54 11.95 15.80
C THR A 91 -1.72 12.92 14.96
N ARG A 92 -0.40 12.93 15.16
CA ARG A 92 0.54 13.66 14.32
C ARG A 92 1.08 12.69 13.28
N TYR A 93 0.87 13.01 12.01
CA TYR A 93 1.27 12.19 10.87
C TYR A 93 2.28 12.98 10.03
N THR A 94 3.42 12.40 9.71
CA THR A 94 4.38 13.03 8.79
C THR A 94 4.07 12.50 7.40
N VAL A 95 3.73 13.39 6.47
CA VAL A 95 3.45 13.04 5.07
C VAL A 95 4.64 12.31 4.47
N GLU A 96 4.43 11.06 4.09
CA GLU A 96 5.44 10.21 3.48
C GLU A 96 5.43 10.37 1.94
N TRP A 97 6.27 9.60 1.26
CA TRP A 97 6.33 9.63 -0.20
C TRP A 97 5.10 8.92 -0.80
N GLY A 98 4.50 9.53 -1.82
CA GLY A 98 3.28 9.01 -2.48
C GLY A 98 1.96 9.36 -1.78
N ASP A 99 1.98 10.20 -0.75
CA ASP A 99 0.77 10.60 -0.03
C ASP A 99 -0.15 11.56 -0.78
N THR A 100 -1.44 11.39 -0.52
CA THR A 100 -2.51 12.34 -0.84
C THR A 100 -3.40 12.51 0.38
N LEU A 101 -4.06 13.67 0.54
CA LEU A 101 -4.99 13.86 1.66
C LEU A 101 -6.15 12.86 1.65
N SER A 102 -6.52 12.32 0.49
CA SER A 102 -7.52 11.25 0.38
C SER A 102 -7.00 9.91 0.88
N ARG A 103 -5.72 9.57 0.67
CA ARG A 103 -5.09 8.36 1.23
C ARG A 103 -5.02 8.44 2.76
N VAL A 104 -4.44 9.52 3.29
CA VAL A 104 -4.33 9.75 4.74
C VAL A 104 -5.72 9.88 5.40
N ALA A 105 -6.71 10.45 4.71
CA ALA A 105 -8.08 10.45 5.20
C ALA A 105 -8.66 9.03 5.30
N ALA A 106 -8.56 8.22 4.24
CA ALA A 106 -9.09 6.86 4.22
C ALA A 106 -8.43 5.95 5.26
N GLU A 107 -7.09 6.03 5.41
CA GLU A 107 -6.32 5.27 6.40
C GLU A 107 -6.78 5.54 7.84
N PHE A 108 -6.92 6.81 8.22
CA PHE A 108 -7.27 7.20 9.59
C PHE A 108 -8.80 7.30 9.83
N GLY A 109 -9.63 6.85 8.89
CA GLY A 109 -11.10 6.85 9.00
C GLY A 109 -11.74 8.25 8.96
N LEU A 110 -11.03 9.22 8.37
CA LEU A 110 -11.38 10.64 8.26
C LEU A 110 -11.91 10.99 6.87
N THR A 111 -12.38 12.23 6.69
CA THR A 111 -12.54 12.84 5.37
C THR A 111 -11.40 13.82 5.08
N VAL A 112 -11.15 14.09 3.79
CA VAL A 112 -10.21 15.14 3.36
C VAL A 112 -10.53 16.48 4.03
N ASN A 113 -11.81 16.81 4.18
CA ASN A 113 -12.26 18.05 4.82
C ASN A 113 -11.95 18.10 6.32
N ASP A 114 -11.75 16.98 7.00
CA ASP A 114 -11.35 16.97 8.41
C ASP A 114 -9.87 17.34 8.56
N ILE A 115 -9.02 16.74 7.71
CA ILE A 115 -7.58 17.05 7.68
C ILE A 115 -7.34 18.48 7.19
N VAL A 116 -8.03 18.93 6.14
CA VAL A 116 -7.93 20.31 5.62
C VAL A 116 -8.34 21.33 6.69
N ARG A 117 -9.43 21.08 7.43
CA ARG A 117 -9.89 21.97 8.53
C ARG A 117 -8.95 21.94 9.73
N ALA A 118 -8.43 20.78 10.13
CA ALA A 118 -7.50 20.66 11.24
C ALA A 118 -6.15 21.37 10.98
N ASN A 119 -5.71 21.39 9.71
CA ASN A 119 -4.41 21.93 9.29
C ASN A 119 -4.48 23.31 8.60
N ASN A 120 -5.67 23.88 8.41
CA ASN A 120 -5.91 25.14 7.69
C ASN A 120 -5.28 25.17 6.27
N LEU A 121 -5.36 24.06 5.54
CA LEU A 121 -4.66 23.90 4.25
C LEU A 121 -5.33 24.72 3.13
N ALA A 122 -4.62 25.73 2.62
CA ALA A 122 -5.07 26.58 1.51
C ALA A 122 -5.00 25.91 0.11
N SER A 123 -4.55 24.66 0.02
CA SER A 123 -4.55 23.84 -1.20
C SER A 123 -4.52 22.37 -0.80
N PRO A 124 -5.67 21.66 -0.78
CA PRO A 124 -5.74 20.26 -0.38
C PRO A 124 -4.83 19.35 -1.22
N ASP A 125 -4.72 19.63 -2.52
CA ASP A 125 -3.98 18.82 -3.50
C ASP A 125 -2.45 19.07 -3.47
N ARG A 126 -1.94 19.74 -2.43
CA ARG A 126 -0.53 20.14 -2.29
C ARG A 126 -0.01 19.94 -0.86
N ILE A 127 0.00 18.70 -0.40
CA ILE A 127 0.87 18.29 0.71
C ILE A 127 2.28 17.97 0.21
N GLN A 128 3.29 18.10 1.08
CA GLN A 128 4.70 17.87 0.76
C GLN A 128 5.30 16.78 1.64
N ILE A 129 6.23 15.99 1.10
CA ILE A 129 6.93 14.94 1.85
C ILE A 129 7.70 15.59 3.02
N GLY A 130 7.54 15.04 4.24
CA GLY A 130 8.06 15.61 5.47
C GLY A 130 7.20 16.73 6.08
N GLN A 131 6.04 17.07 5.49
CA GLN A 131 5.07 17.96 6.11
C GLN A 131 4.36 17.25 7.27
N GLU A 132 4.30 17.88 8.44
CA GLU A 132 3.50 17.37 9.55
C GLU A 132 2.02 17.74 9.35
N LEU A 133 1.14 16.75 9.46
CA LEU A 133 -0.32 16.89 9.49
C LEU A 133 -0.87 16.51 10.87
N VAL A 134 -1.75 17.37 11.36
CA VAL A 134 -2.58 17.14 12.55
C VAL A 134 -3.86 16.43 12.11
N LEU A 135 -4.01 15.17 12.51
CA LEU A 135 -5.21 14.38 12.27
C LEU A 135 -6.12 14.44 13.52
N PRO A 136 -7.37 14.92 13.41
CA PRO A 136 -8.30 14.93 14.55
C PRO A 136 -8.77 13.51 14.88
N ALA A 137 -8.98 13.19 16.16
CA ALA A 137 -9.59 11.92 16.54
C ALA A 137 -11.05 11.83 16.06
N THR A 138 -11.46 10.64 15.62
CA THR A 138 -12.82 10.31 15.20
C THR A 138 -13.67 9.88 16.39
N THR A 139 -14.87 10.46 16.53
CA THR A 139 -15.87 10.00 17.51
C THR A 139 -16.53 8.72 17.03
N ASP A 140 -15.93 7.61 17.46
CA ASP A 140 -16.37 6.21 17.52
C ASP A 140 -17.78 5.83 16.97
N ILE A 141 -17.83 4.84 16.08
CA ILE A 141 -18.85 3.77 16.17
C ILE A 141 -18.27 2.41 15.76
N THR A 142 -18.49 1.42 16.62
CA THR A 142 -18.03 0.05 16.49
C THR A 142 -18.49 -0.64 15.19
N ARG A 143 -17.55 -0.96 14.29
CA ARG A 143 -17.78 -1.86 13.15
C ARG A 143 -16.75 -2.98 13.09
N THR A 144 -16.99 -4.07 13.81
CA THR A 144 -16.24 -5.32 13.71
C THR A 144 -16.47 -6.04 12.38
N ARG A 145 -15.68 -5.68 11.36
CA ARG A 145 -15.33 -6.52 10.19
C ARG A 145 -13.84 -6.31 9.89
N HIS A 146 -13.20 -7.26 9.21
CA HIS A 146 -11.75 -7.27 9.02
C HIS A 146 -11.23 -5.94 8.46
N ALA A 147 -10.16 -5.43 9.06
CA ALA A 147 -9.32 -4.43 8.43
C ALA A 147 -8.33 -5.15 7.52
N VAL A 148 -8.35 -4.81 6.23
CA VAL A 148 -7.14 -4.86 5.41
C VAL A 148 -6.21 -3.78 5.96
N PRO A 149 -4.92 -4.06 6.23
CA PRO A 149 -4.01 -3.03 6.74
C PRO A 149 -3.80 -1.94 5.69
N ALA A 150 -4.04 -0.69 6.09
CA ALA A 150 -3.68 0.48 5.29
C ALA A 150 -2.15 0.67 5.23
N PRO A 151 -1.60 1.30 4.19
CA PRO A 151 -0.16 1.38 3.97
C PRO A 151 0.51 2.54 4.71
N ASP A 152 1.43 2.17 5.60
CA ASP A 152 2.62 2.94 6.01
C ASP A 152 2.45 4.08 7.03
N ALA A 153 2.53 3.70 8.30
CA ALA A 153 2.85 4.58 9.43
C ALA A 153 3.93 4.00 10.39
N HIS A 154 4.63 2.93 9.99
CA HIS A 154 5.60 2.20 10.84
C HIS A 154 6.89 1.82 10.11
N GLY A 155 7.99 2.45 10.48
CA GLY A 155 9.24 1.72 10.69
C GLY A 155 9.27 1.20 12.14
N PRO A 156 9.67 -0.07 12.43
CA PRO A 156 10.43 -0.95 11.56
C PRO A 156 9.85 -2.37 11.41
N ASP A 157 9.28 -2.70 10.24
CA ASP A 157 9.52 -4.02 9.67
C ASP A 157 9.71 -4.03 8.14
N HIS A 158 10.97 -4.01 7.69
CA HIS A 158 11.29 -4.60 6.38
C HIS A 158 10.97 -6.11 6.38
N ALA A 159 10.79 -6.73 7.54
CA ALA A 159 10.43 -8.13 7.70
C ALA A 159 8.95 -8.44 7.37
N SER A 160 7.97 -7.76 7.96
CA SER A 160 6.54 -8.05 7.71
C SER A 160 6.04 -7.38 6.44
N LYS A 161 6.62 -6.25 6.00
CA LYS A 161 6.51 -5.82 4.60
C LYS A 161 7.01 -6.89 3.62
N PHE A 162 8.20 -7.46 3.85
CA PHE A 162 8.71 -8.56 3.01
C PHE A 162 7.78 -9.76 3.04
N ASP A 163 7.30 -10.18 4.22
CA ASP A 163 6.42 -11.33 4.34
C ASP A 163 5.08 -11.10 3.63
N THR A 164 4.53 -9.89 3.68
CA THR A 164 3.33 -9.49 2.92
C THR A 164 3.54 -9.68 1.41
N PHE A 165 4.67 -9.21 0.86
CA PHE A 165 4.97 -9.38 -0.57
C PHE A 165 5.42 -10.80 -0.94
N ALA A 166 6.02 -11.54 0.00
CA ALA A 166 6.34 -12.96 -0.16
C ALA A 166 5.07 -13.81 -0.21
N ASP A 167 4.07 -13.52 0.62
CA ASP A 167 2.77 -14.20 0.57
C ASP A 167 2.01 -13.88 -0.74
N ILE A 168 2.12 -12.66 -1.28
CA ILE A 168 1.65 -12.36 -2.64
C ILE A 168 2.37 -13.23 -3.69
N ILE A 169 3.69 -13.42 -3.58
CA ILE A 169 4.46 -14.34 -4.46
C ILE A 169 4.05 -15.81 -4.25
N HIS A 170 3.64 -16.22 -3.06
CA HIS A 170 3.15 -17.58 -2.80
C HIS A 170 1.71 -17.82 -3.26
N GLN A 171 0.86 -16.79 -3.24
CA GLN A 171 -0.58 -16.88 -3.54
C GLN A 171 -0.91 -16.61 -5.02
N TYR A 172 -0.25 -15.62 -5.63
CA TYR A 172 -0.48 -15.19 -7.03
C TYR A 172 0.74 -15.43 -7.93
N GLY A 173 1.91 -15.71 -7.34
CA GLY A 173 3.13 -16.05 -8.06
C GLY A 173 3.17 -17.51 -8.53
N ASN A 174 4.27 -17.89 -9.18
CA ASN A 174 4.56 -19.28 -9.58
C ASN A 174 5.77 -19.84 -8.84
N GLU A 175 6.00 -21.15 -8.96
CA GLU A 175 7.11 -21.87 -8.33
C GLU A 175 8.48 -21.24 -8.63
N ALA A 176 8.71 -20.72 -9.85
CA ALA A 176 9.97 -20.09 -10.22
C ALA A 176 10.20 -18.74 -9.52
N ALA A 177 9.14 -17.98 -9.22
CA ALA A 177 9.24 -16.76 -8.41
C ALA A 177 9.53 -17.08 -6.94
N ALA A 178 8.84 -18.07 -6.36
CA ALA A 178 9.09 -18.53 -5.00
C ALA A 178 10.51 -19.12 -4.82
N VAL A 179 10.98 -19.91 -5.79
CA VAL A 179 12.36 -20.46 -5.80
C VAL A 179 13.41 -19.36 -5.98
N ASP A 180 13.17 -18.36 -6.85
CA ASP A 180 14.08 -17.22 -6.97
C ASP A 180 14.18 -16.45 -5.65
N LEU A 181 13.05 -16.16 -4.98
CA LEU A 181 13.01 -15.48 -3.68
C LEU A 181 13.75 -16.28 -2.58
N ALA A 182 13.45 -17.58 -2.46
CA ALA A 182 14.09 -18.47 -1.49
C ALA A 182 15.60 -18.69 -1.76
N SER A 183 16.06 -18.38 -2.98
CA SER A 183 17.49 -18.37 -3.34
C SER A 183 18.19 -17.01 -3.11
N GLY A 184 17.52 -16.05 -2.48
CA GLY A 184 18.06 -14.72 -2.16
C GLY A 184 18.14 -13.75 -3.35
N LYS A 185 17.51 -14.09 -4.49
CA LYS A 185 17.43 -13.18 -5.64
C LYS A 185 16.36 -12.12 -5.40
N LYS A 186 16.52 -11.00 -6.10
CA LYS A 186 15.51 -9.95 -6.19
C LYS A 186 14.35 -10.42 -7.06
N VAL A 187 13.16 -10.51 -6.47
CA VAL A 187 11.89 -10.78 -7.14
C VAL A 187 11.07 -9.49 -7.14
N VAL A 188 10.36 -9.25 -8.25
CA VAL A 188 9.50 -8.07 -8.39
C VAL A 188 8.05 -8.47 -8.14
N VAL A 189 7.33 -7.63 -7.41
CA VAL A 189 5.87 -7.66 -7.32
C VAL A 189 5.37 -6.33 -7.89
N SER A 190 4.57 -6.39 -8.95
CA SER A 190 3.89 -5.22 -9.51
C SER A 190 2.45 -5.24 -9.01
N VAL A 191 2.07 -4.28 -8.19
CA VAL A 191 0.68 -4.10 -7.76
C VAL A 191 0.06 -3.00 -8.62
N ARG A 192 -0.89 -3.39 -9.48
CA ARG A 192 -1.56 -2.49 -10.42
C ARG A 192 -2.69 -1.70 -9.76
N HIS A 193 -2.74 -0.40 -9.99
CA HIS A 193 -3.97 0.38 -9.86
C HIS A 193 -4.64 0.48 -11.23
N ASP A 194 -5.81 -0.12 -11.40
CA ASP A 194 -6.50 -0.12 -12.69
C ASP A 194 -6.94 1.31 -13.05
N THR A 195 -6.23 1.91 -14.01
CA THR A 195 -6.40 3.31 -14.40
C THR A 195 -6.70 3.43 -15.88
N SER A 196 -7.71 4.24 -16.23
CA SER A 196 -8.13 4.43 -17.63
C SER A 196 -7.00 4.92 -18.53
N VAL A 197 -6.89 4.34 -19.72
CA VAL A 197 -5.86 4.70 -20.71
C VAL A 197 -5.90 6.17 -21.14
N HIS A 198 -7.05 6.85 -20.92
CA HIS A 198 -7.26 8.26 -21.22
C HIS A 198 -6.78 9.23 -20.13
N VAL A 199 -6.28 8.73 -18.99
CA VAL A 199 -5.74 9.55 -17.89
C VAL A 199 -4.64 10.50 -18.37
N ASN A 200 -4.56 11.69 -17.76
CA ASN A 200 -3.53 12.69 -18.06
C ASN A 200 -3.46 12.99 -19.58
N ASP A 201 -4.58 13.32 -20.24
CA ASP A 201 -4.71 13.46 -21.71
C ASP A 201 -4.11 12.27 -22.50
N GLY A 202 -4.41 11.04 -22.07
CA GLY A 202 -3.89 9.81 -22.67
C GLY A 202 -2.38 9.62 -22.54
N LYS A 203 -1.71 10.31 -21.59
CA LYS A 203 -0.26 10.18 -21.35
C LYS A 203 0.09 9.08 -20.33
N GLY A 204 -0.91 8.49 -19.66
CA GLY A 204 -0.70 7.59 -18.53
C GLY A 204 -0.29 8.33 -17.25
N GLU A 205 -0.30 7.62 -16.13
CA GLU A 205 0.12 8.07 -14.80
C GLU A 205 1.18 7.10 -14.22
N TYR A 206 1.75 7.41 -13.06
CA TYR A 206 2.76 6.55 -12.41
C TYR A 206 2.30 6.21 -10.99
N ASP A 207 1.19 5.49 -10.94
CA ASP A 207 0.36 5.15 -9.79
C ASP A 207 0.52 3.69 -9.32
N ASP A 208 1.14 2.82 -10.11
CA ASP A 208 1.45 1.44 -9.71
C ASP A 208 2.60 1.36 -8.71
N ARG A 209 2.51 0.41 -7.78
CA ARG A 209 3.61 0.05 -6.86
C ARG A 209 4.43 -1.08 -7.48
N ILE A 210 5.63 -0.77 -7.93
CA ILE A 210 6.60 -1.77 -8.37
C ILE A 210 7.56 -2.03 -7.21
N VAL A 211 7.47 -3.22 -6.62
CA VAL A 211 8.14 -3.58 -5.38
C VAL A 211 9.20 -4.62 -5.64
N VAL A 212 10.41 -4.39 -5.14
CA VAL A 212 11.53 -5.33 -5.22
C VAL A 212 11.81 -5.87 -3.84
N ILE A 213 11.73 -7.19 -3.66
CA ILE A 213 12.05 -7.86 -2.40
C ILE A 213 13.16 -8.90 -2.57
N TRP A 214 13.98 -9.07 -1.53
CA TRP A 214 14.99 -10.13 -1.44
C TRP A 214 15.38 -10.40 0.01
N GLN A 215 15.97 -11.57 0.25
CA GLN A 215 16.65 -11.90 1.50
C GLN A 215 18.15 -12.03 1.21
N ASP A 216 19.01 -11.40 2.01
CA ASP A 216 20.46 -11.46 1.81
C ASP A 216 21.13 -12.68 2.49
N GLU A 217 22.44 -12.83 2.29
CA GLU A 217 23.24 -13.94 2.84
C GLU A 217 23.27 -13.99 4.38
N SER A 218 22.96 -12.89 5.07
CA SER A 218 22.82 -12.85 6.53
C SER A 218 21.43 -13.28 7.02
N GLY A 219 20.50 -13.49 6.09
CA GLY A 219 19.09 -13.74 6.37
C GLY A 219 18.26 -12.48 6.58
N ALA A 220 18.82 -11.28 6.37
CA ALA A 220 18.06 -10.03 6.51
C ALA A 220 17.10 -9.85 5.32
N LYS A 221 15.86 -9.47 5.62
CA LYS A 221 14.78 -9.24 4.66
C LYS A 221 14.78 -7.78 4.22
N HIS A 222 14.63 -7.56 2.91
CA HIS A 222 14.66 -6.23 2.30
C HIS A 222 13.48 -6.01 1.36
N VAL A 223 12.99 -4.77 1.33
CA VAL A 223 11.94 -4.28 0.44
C VAL A 223 12.34 -2.90 -0.07
N ARG A 224 12.12 -2.63 -1.36
CA ARG A 224 12.18 -1.28 -1.94
C ARG A 224 11.04 -1.11 -2.93
N GLU A 225 10.28 -0.05 -2.78
CA GLU A 225 9.13 0.29 -3.62
C GLU A 225 9.50 1.42 -4.59
N PHE A 226 8.88 1.41 -5.77
CA PHE A 226 9.06 2.39 -6.84
C PHE A 226 7.69 2.73 -7.47
N ALA A 227 7.47 3.98 -7.87
CA ALA A 227 6.31 4.35 -8.70
C ALA A 227 6.56 3.86 -10.13
N GLY A 228 5.61 3.10 -10.67
CA GLY A 228 5.63 2.65 -12.05
C GLY A 228 4.26 2.71 -12.71
N ASN A 229 4.16 2.06 -13.86
CA ASN A 229 2.98 1.94 -14.69
C ASN A 229 3.04 0.60 -15.41
N THR A 230 1.99 -0.19 -15.35
CA THR A 230 1.79 -1.47 -16.06
C THR A 230 0.57 -1.44 -16.99
N ASP A 231 -0.16 -0.32 -17.01
CA ASP A 231 -1.23 -0.02 -17.96
C ASP A 231 -0.71 0.64 -19.25
N PRO A 232 -1.47 0.65 -20.35
CA PRO A 232 -1.09 1.29 -21.59
C PRO A 232 -1.60 2.74 -21.65
N SER A 233 -0.86 3.59 -22.34
CA SER A 233 -1.27 4.99 -22.56
C SER A 233 -2.11 5.13 -23.84
N GLY A 234 -3.20 5.89 -23.77
CA GLY A 234 -4.13 6.17 -24.90
C GLY A 234 -3.54 6.99 -26.07
N ARG A 235 -2.22 7.00 -26.23
CA ARG A 235 -1.51 7.45 -27.43
C ARG A 235 -1.36 6.36 -28.48
N TYR A 236 -1.36 5.10 -28.04
CA TYR A 236 -1.22 3.90 -28.86
C TYR A 236 -2.58 3.32 -29.31
N GLU A 237 -3.68 3.86 -28.77
CA GLU A 237 -5.08 3.52 -29.11
C GLU A 237 -5.37 3.83 -30.59
N ASP A 238 -5.76 2.81 -31.37
CA ASP A 238 -6.17 2.98 -32.77
C ASP A 238 -7.46 3.80 -32.87
N GLY A 239 -7.48 4.82 -33.72
CA GLY A 239 -8.57 5.81 -33.77
C GLY A 239 -8.67 6.73 -32.54
N GLY A 240 -7.82 6.56 -31.52
CA GLY A 240 -7.93 7.22 -30.23
C GLY A 240 -7.80 8.74 -30.24
N ARG A 241 -8.26 9.37 -29.15
CA ARG A 241 -8.39 10.85 -29.06
C ARG A 241 -7.07 11.61 -29.14
N TYR A 242 -5.95 10.96 -28.86
CA TYR A 242 -4.64 11.60 -28.61
C TYR A 242 -3.56 11.17 -29.61
N GLN A 243 -3.92 10.94 -30.88
CA GLN A 243 -3.04 10.35 -31.91
C GLN A 243 -1.64 11.00 -31.99
N VAL A 244 -0.62 10.32 -31.46
CA VAL A 244 0.79 10.70 -31.65
C VAL A 244 1.61 9.53 -32.26
N LYS A 245 1.15 9.10 -33.43
CA LYS A 245 1.95 8.54 -34.53
C LYS A 245 2.38 7.06 -34.47
N GLU A 246 2.27 6.39 -33.33
CA GLU A 246 2.56 4.95 -33.19
C GLU A 246 1.32 4.26 -32.61
N ILE A 247 0.68 3.40 -33.42
CA ILE A 247 -0.47 2.57 -33.03
C ILE A 247 0.06 1.17 -32.71
N GLU A 248 -0.27 0.64 -31.54
CA GLU A 248 0.12 -0.71 -31.13
C GLU A 248 -1.09 -1.48 -30.63
N GLY A 249 -1.35 -2.64 -31.24
CA GLY A 249 -2.50 -3.47 -30.93
C GLY A 249 -2.61 -4.68 -31.86
N VAL A 250 -3.69 -5.43 -31.70
CA VAL A 250 -4.17 -6.43 -32.66
C VAL A 250 -5.69 -6.34 -32.62
N ASP A 251 -6.34 -6.24 -33.77
CA ASP A 251 -7.80 -6.41 -33.90
C ASP A 251 -8.18 -7.86 -33.54
N VAL A 252 -8.71 -8.10 -32.33
CA VAL A 252 -9.16 -9.42 -31.85
C VAL A 252 -10.66 -9.62 -32.03
N ASN A 253 -11.46 -8.55 -32.12
CA ASN A 253 -12.91 -8.62 -32.26
C ASN A 253 -13.38 -8.66 -33.74
N ASN A 254 -12.50 -8.28 -34.69
CA ASN A 254 -12.69 -8.11 -36.14
C ASN A 254 -13.63 -6.95 -36.55
N ASP A 255 -13.62 -5.83 -35.80
CA ASP A 255 -14.38 -4.61 -36.10
C ASP A 255 -13.65 -3.61 -37.02
N GLY A 256 -12.32 -3.73 -37.16
CA GLY A 256 -11.48 -2.88 -37.98
C GLY A 256 -10.61 -1.86 -37.23
N ARG A 257 -10.57 -1.88 -35.90
CA ARG A 257 -9.60 -1.15 -35.06
C ARG A 257 -8.63 -2.12 -34.37
N ASN A 258 -7.41 -1.69 -34.09
CA ASN A 258 -6.45 -2.50 -33.32
C ASN A 258 -6.63 -2.31 -31.80
N ASP A 259 -6.83 -3.41 -31.08
CA ASP A 259 -7.08 -3.37 -29.64
C ASP A 259 -5.80 -3.13 -28.84
N LEU A 260 -5.83 -2.08 -28.02
CA LEU A 260 -4.73 -1.72 -27.12
C LEU A 260 -4.56 -2.82 -26.06
N GLY A 261 -3.33 -3.15 -25.72
CA GLY A 261 -3.02 -4.31 -24.86
C GLY A 261 -2.32 -3.95 -23.55
N ARG A 262 -2.59 -4.73 -22.50
CA ARG A 262 -1.82 -4.73 -21.25
C ARG A 262 -1.50 -6.13 -20.79
N LEU A 263 -0.44 -6.31 -19.99
CA LEU A 263 -0.21 -7.60 -19.33
C LEU A 263 -1.41 -7.97 -18.46
N ALA A 264 -1.85 -9.23 -18.54
CA ALA A 264 -2.81 -9.77 -17.59
C ALA A 264 -2.18 -9.92 -16.19
N GLU A 265 -2.95 -10.28 -15.18
CA GLU A 265 -2.36 -10.72 -13.90
C GLU A 265 -1.65 -12.07 -14.05
N GLY A 266 -0.49 -12.23 -13.40
CA GLY A 266 0.29 -13.46 -13.48
C GLY A 266 1.78 -13.30 -13.15
N THR A 267 2.56 -14.36 -13.37
CA THR A 267 4.02 -14.36 -13.16
C THR A 267 4.78 -14.38 -14.47
N TYR A 268 5.68 -13.42 -14.64
CA TYR A 268 6.35 -13.15 -15.89
C TYR A 268 7.87 -13.13 -15.73
N ARG A 269 8.55 -13.92 -16.56
CA ARG A 269 10.02 -14.05 -16.56
C ARG A 269 10.63 -13.04 -17.52
N PHE A 270 11.54 -12.22 -17.01
CA PHE A 270 12.32 -11.29 -17.81
C PHE A 270 13.83 -11.53 -17.69
N GLU A 271 14.58 -11.16 -18.72
CA GLU A 271 16.05 -11.17 -18.78
C GLU A 271 16.62 -9.77 -19.05
N LYS A 272 17.76 -9.46 -18.42
CA LYS A 272 18.44 -8.17 -18.52
C LYS A 272 19.10 -8.04 -19.89
N GLY A 273 18.88 -6.94 -20.59
CA GLY A 273 19.43 -6.74 -21.92
C GLY A 273 19.13 -5.38 -22.52
N ARG A 274 19.40 -5.23 -23.82
CA ARG A 274 18.99 -4.05 -24.59
C ARG A 274 17.50 -4.18 -24.95
N VAL A 275 16.74 -3.13 -24.68
CA VAL A 275 15.29 -3.05 -24.92
C VAL A 275 14.95 -1.82 -25.75
N LEU A 276 13.95 -1.94 -26.64
CA LEU A 276 13.51 -0.90 -27.59
C LEU A 276 14.68 -0.27 -28.39
N ASP A 277 15.73 -1.06 -28.64
CA ASP A 277 17.05 -0.66 -29.18
C ASP A 277 17.71 0.57 -28.53
N ARG A 278 17.23 1.02 -27.36
CA ARG A 278 17.58 2.33 -26.80
C ARG A 278 18.07 2.28 -25.36
N PHE A 279 17.57 1.34 -24.56
CA PHE A 279 17.82 1.29 -23.13
C PHE A 279 18.45 -0.05 -22.72
N THR A 280 19.20 -0.06 -21.63
CA THR A 280 19.41 -1.29 -20.86
C THR A 280 18.23 -1.42 -19.91
N GLY A 281 17.54 -2.56 -19.95
CA GLY A 281 16.38 -2.85 -19.13
C GLY A 281 16.15 -4.36 -19.05
N TYR A 282 14.91 -4.78 -18.92
CA TYR A 282 14.55 -6.20 -18.93
C TYR A 282 13.51 -6.50 -20.02
N ARG A 283 13.65 -7.63 -20.71
CA ARG A 283 12.73 -8.12 -21.77
C ARG A 283 12.08 -9.43 -21.36
N ALA A 284 10.83 -9.65 -21.75
CA ALA A 284 10.18 -10.94 -21.60
C ALA A 284 10.96 -12.04 -22.34
N THR A 285 11.00 -13.25 -21.76
CA THR A 285 11.72 -14.40 -22.34
C THR A 285 10.83 -15.36 -23.14
N HIS A 286 9.51 -15.24 -22.97
CA HIS A 286 8.48 -16.06 -23.61
C HIS A 286 7.29 -15.19 -24.02
N ASP A 287 6.31 -15.77 -24.68
CA ASP A 287 5.08 -15.09 -25.05
C ASP A 287 4.20 -14.85 -23.82
N GLN A 288 3.63 -13.64 -23.71
CA GLN A 288 2.89 -13.20 -22.52
C GLN A 288 1.39 -13.11 -22.80
N VAL A 289 0.58 -13.54 -21.83
CA VAL A 289 -0.88 -13.34 -21.84
C VAL A 289 -1.17 -11.85 -21.65
N VAL A 290 -1.99 -11.30 -22.53
CA VAL A 290 -2.42 -9.90 -22.48
C VAL A 290 -3.94 -9.77 -22.48
N GLU A 291 -4.42 -8.80 -21.71
CA GLU A 291 -5.77 -8.25 -21.80
C GLU A 291 -5.82 -7.20 -22.93
N ARG A 292 -7.01 -6.99 -23.49
CA ARG A 292 -7.29 -6.09 -24.62
C ARG A 292 -8.52 -5.25 -24.33
N ASP A 293 -8.40 -3.95 -24.54
CA ASP A 293 -9.51 -2.99 -24.58
C ASP A 293 -10.17 -3.13 -25.96
N SER A 294 -11.12 -4.06 -26.05
CA SER A 294 -11.78 -4.51 -27.30
C SER A 294 -13.21 -3.98 -27.46
N ASN A 295 -13.61 -3.04 -26.60
CA ASN A 295 -14.73 -2.15 -26.82
C ASN A 295 -14.29 -0.67 -27.04
N HIS A 296 -13.01 -0.35 -26.74
CA HIS A 296 -12.40 0.98 -26.81
C HIS A 296 -13.03 2.05 -25.92
N ASP A 297 -13.52 1.66 -24.73
CA ASP A 297 -13.95 2.57 -23.66
C ASP A 297 -12.79 3.05 -22.79
N GLY A 298 -11.62 2.42 -22.92
CA GLY A 298 -10.40 2.79 -22.21
C GLY A 298 -10.22 2.13 -20.84
N TRP A 299 -10.98 1.06 -20.54
CA TRP A 299 -10.85 0.24 -19.33
C TRP A 299 -10.82 -1.25 -19.67
N PHE A 300 -9.79 -1.96 -19.22
CA PHE A 300 -9.68 -3.42 -19.37
C PHE A 300 -10.56 -4.13 -18.34
N ASN A 301 -11.69 -4.68 -18.77
CA ASN A 301 -12.70 -5.18 -17.83
C ASN A 301 -13.56 -6.33 -18.41
N SER A 302 -14.60 -6.75 -17.68
CA SER A 302 -15.45 -7.88 -18.08
C SER A 302 -16.40 -7.60 -19.27
N LEU A 303 -16.42 -6.36 -19.77
CA LEU A 303 -17.12 -5.97 -20.99
C LEU A 303 -16.30 -6.24 -22.27
N ASP A 304 -15.00 -6.48 -22.17
CA ASP A 304 -14.12 -6.73 -23.33
C ASP A 304 -14.34 -8.13 -23.93
N THR A 305 -15.04 -8.18 -25.06
CA THR A 305 -15.30 -9.45 -25.74
C THR A 305 -14.03 -9.93 -26.44
N GLN A 306 -13.61 -11.17 -26.13
CA GLN A 306 -12.36 -11.79 -26.62
C GLN A 306 -11.07 -11.08 -26.15
N ALA A 307 -11.10 -10.42 -24.98
CA ALA A 307 -9.98 -9.66 -24.40
C ALA A 307 -8.60 -10.36 -24.33
N SER A 308 -8.52 -11.69 -24.39
CA SER A 308 -7.29 -12.44 -24.14
C SER A 308 -6.47 -12.71 -25.40
N GLY A 309 -5.25 -12.17 -25.48
CA GLY A 309 -4.29 -12.44 -26.54
C GLY A 309 -2.93 -12.94 -26.03
N GLN A 310 -2.00 -13.17 -26.98
CA GLN A 310 -0.57 -13.39 -26.69
C GLN A 310 0.28 -12.30 -27.35
N THR A 311 1.49 -12.09 -26.82
CA THR A 311 2.52 -11.20 -27.39
C THR A 311 3.75 -12.01 -27.78
N ASN A 312 4.46 -11.61 -28.84
CA ASN A 312 5.71 -12.26 -29.31
C ASN A 312 6.91 -11.90 -28.42
N ALA A 313 6.83 -12.18 -27.11
CA ALA A 313 7.76 -11.73 -26.06
C ALA A 313 8.06 -10.22 -26.07
N GLY A 314 7.11 -9.39 -26.55
CA GLY A 314 7.31 -7.95 -26.79
C GLY A 314 7.27 -7.06 -25.54
N MET A 315 7.03 -7.62 -24.36
CA MET A 315 6.85 -6.86 -23.12
C MET A 315 8.19 -6.57 -22.45
N HIS A 316 8.35 -5.34 -21.96
CA HIS A 316 9.61 -4.81 -21.45
C HIS A 316 9.44 -4.13 -20.07
N ILE A 317 10.55 -4.04 -19.33
CA ILE A 317 10.76 -3.15 -18.20
C ILE A 317 11.77 -2.09 -18.64
N HIS A 318 11.33 -0.84 -18.78
CA HIS A 318 12.13 0.25 -19.38
C HIS A 318 11.78 1.63 -18.79
N PRO A 319 12.60 2.67 -18.98
CA PRO A 319 12.22 4.01 -18.57
C PRO A 319 11.18 4.59 -19.54
N GLY A 320 10.19 5.28 -19.00
CA GLY A 320 9.28 6.14 -19.75
C GLY A 320 9.80 7.57 -19.85
N GLY A 321 8.93 8.55 -19.64
CA GLY A 321 9.26 9.98 -19.63
C GLY A 321 8.73 10.71 -18.39
N ASN A 322 9.27 11.90 -18.11
CA ASN A 322 8.91 12.66 -16.91
C ASN A 322 7.43 13.08 -16.83
N THR A 323 6.73 13.10 -17.97
CA THR A 323 5.35 13.60 -18.14
C THR A 323 4.44 12.66 -18.96
N ILE A 324 4.93 11.45 -19.27
CA ILE A 324 4.24 10.45 -20.09
C ILE A 324 4.87 9.09 -19.82
N THR A 325 4.05 8.05 -19.63
CA THR A 325 4.55 6.71 -19.29
C THR A 325 5.28 6.06 -20.47
N GLY A 326 4.86 6.39 -21.69
CA GLY A 326 5.52 5.91 -22.91
C GLY A 326 5.36 4.40 -23.08
N SER A 327 4.20 3.89 -22.65
CA SER A 327 3.89 2.47 -22.56
C SER A 327 2.71 2.10 -23.44
N ALA A 328 2.86 0.99 -24.18
CA ALA A 328 1.79 0.21 -24.78
C ALA A 328 1.54 -1.09 -23.98
N GLY A 329 1.48 -0.97 -22.64
CA GLY A 329 1.27 -2.09 -21.70
C GLY A 329 2.55 -2.68 -21.09
N CYS A 330 3.72 -2.11 -21.40
CA CYS A 330 4.99 -2.40 -20.75
C CYS A 330 5.05 -1.83 -19.32
N LEU A 331 5.91 -2.44 -18.48
CA LEU A 331 6.22 -1.91 -17.16
C LEU A 331 7.20 -0.74 -17.32
N THR A 332 6.76 0.47 -16.95
CA THR A 332 7.58 1.67 -17.04
C THR A 332 7.71 2.39 -15.70
N MET A 333 8.76 3.18 -15.56
CA MET A 333 9.00 4.10 -14.45
C MET A 333 9.50 5.44 -15.02
N LYS A 334 9.48 6.51 -14.22
CA LYS A 334 10.16 7.77 -14.60
C LYS A 334 11.67 7.52 -14.75
N PRO A 335 12.39 8.25 -15.63
CA PRO A 335 13.80 7.99 -15.93
C PRO A 335 14.75 7.95 -14.72
N ASP A 336 14.50 8.77 -13.70
CA ASP A 336 15.21 8.80 -12.43
C ASP A 336 14.90 7.56 -11.57
N VAL A 337 13.62 7.29 -11.33
CA VAL A 337 13.12 6.11 -10.60
C VAL A 337 13.60 4.80 -11.25
N PHE A 338 13.62 4.75 -12.58
CA PHE A 338 14.13 3.61 -13.34
C PHE A 338 15.64 3.39 -13.13
N ASN A 339 16.43 4.46 -13.00
CA ASN A 339 17.85 4.32 -12.72
C ASN A 339 18.09 3.76 -11.31
N GLU A 340 17.33 4.21 -10.30
CA GLU A 340 17.38 3.61 -8.96
C GLU A 340 16.97 2.13 -8.97
N PHE A 341 15.94 1.75 -9.72
CA PHE A 341 15.55 0.36 -9.90
C PHE A 341 16.66 -0.47 -10.55
N MET A 342 17.30 0.04 -11.61
CA MET A 342 18.38 -0.67 -12.29
C MET A 342 19.66 -0.77 -11.45
N GLU A 343 19.96 0.24 -10.62
CA GLU A 343 21.04 0.20 -9.63
C GLU A 343 20.75 -0.84 -8.55
N LEU A 344 19.52 -0.85 -8.01
CA LEU A 344 19.09 -1.84 -7.02
C LEU A 344 19.18 -3.26 -7.57
N MET A 345 18.66 -3.50 -8.78
CA MET A 345 18.71 -4.81 -9.42
C MET A 345 20.15 -5.29 -9.66
N GLY A 346 21.09 -4.37 -9.89
CA GLY A 346 22.52 -4.66 -10.02
C GLY A 346 22.78 -5.68 -11.14
N GLU A 347 23.77 -6.55 -10.97
CA GLU A 347 24.16 -7.54 -12.00
C GLU A 347 23.23 -8.77 -12.09
N GLN A 348 22.02 -8.72 -11.55
CA GLN A 348 21.08 -9.84 -11.66
C GLN A 348 20.59 -9.99 -13.12
N PRO A 349 20.91 -11.10 -13.82
CA PRO A 349 20.73 -11.22 -15.28
C PRO A 349 19.29 -11.48 -15.71
N GLY A 350 18.37 -11.69 -14.76
CA GLY A 350 16.94 -11.88 -15.02
C GLY A 350 16.16 -11.86 -13.71
N LEU A 351 14.84 -11.71 -13.81
CA LEU A 351 13.94 -11.61 -12.68
C LEU A 351 12.60 -12.27 -13.01
N ASN A 352 11.89 -12.71 -11.98
CA ASN A 352 10.46 -12.94 -12.07
C ASN A 352 9.73 -11.70 -11.55
N ASN A 353 8.66 -11.30 -12.25
CA ASN A 353 7.71 -10.28 -11.83
C ASN A 353 6.35 -10.93 -11.59
N VAL A 354 5.76 -10.75 -10.41
CA VAL A 354 4.39 -11.15 -10.10
C VAL A 354 3.50 -9.91 -10.21
N LEU A 355 2.66 -9.86 -11.23
CA LEU A 355 1.70 -8.78 -11.48
C LEU A 355 0.33 -9.17 -10.92
N VAL A 356 -0.22 -8.32 -10.03
CA VAL A 356 -1.50 -8.52 -9.34
C VAL A 356 -2.28 -7.21 -9.26
N GLY A 357 -3.61 -7.27 -9.34
CA GLY A 357 -4.50 -6.13 -9.13
C GLY A 357 -4.54 -5.70 -7.66
N SER A 358 -4.56 -4.39 -7.41
CA SER A 358 -4.70 -3.82 -6.05
C SER A 358 -6.05 -4.14 -5.40
N ASP A 359 -7.09 -4.38 -6.20
CA ASP A 359 -8.40 -4.84 -5.76
C ASP A 359 -8.32 -6.23 -5.07
N ARG A 360 -7.51 -7.14 -5.61
CA ARG A 360 -7.31 -8.49 -5.05
C ARG A 360 -6.62 -8.50 -3.70
N LEU A 361 -5.92 -7.42 -3.35
CA LEU A 361 -5.23 -7.23 -2.07
C LEU A 361 -6.11 -6.52 -1.03
N ALA A 362 -7.33 -6.11 -1.41
CA ALA A 362 -8.30 -5.42 -0.57
C ALA A 362 -9.51 -6.30 -0.16
N ALA A 363 -9.42 -7.62 -0.31
CA ALA A 363 -10.51 -8.59 -0.15
C ALA A 363 -10.23 -9.65 0.94
#